data_AF-A0A7C5XY06-F1
#
_entry.id   AF-A0A7C5XY06-F1
#
_cell.length_a   1.000
_cell.length_b   1.000
_cell.length_c   1.000
_cell.angle_alpha   90.00
_cell.angle_beta   90.00
_cell.angle_gamma   90.00
#
_symmetry.space_group_name_H-M   'P 1'
#
loop_
_entity.id
_entity.type
_entity.pdbx_description
1 polymer ?
#
loop_
_entity_poly.entity_id
_entity_poly.type
_entity_poly.pdbx_seq_one_letter_code
_entity_poly.pdbx_strand_id
1 'polypeptide(L)'
;MRVERWSWEGPAGPNLRGLAPLLAEPGLVIVRFGERDGGGDGVPRRALEVWTASRAVTVAVIGEAGLAGPSLGVALCADLVYLVAGAGLELPAGAAVPQPALLLAARRAGPRAFRRIVLGEGVIGAEEAVKLGLAHAVVAGEEELPLPVAGSLAALTAGRDLLRSGASGTGALALESAAFRLVFAGGDPNEGARAFLERRPPDFGAKDEIDRS
;
A
#
# COMPACT_ATOMS: atom_id res chain seq x y z
N MET A 1 -2.24 -10.76 10.03
CA MET A 1 -2.35 -9.30 9.77
C MET A 1 -1.51 -8.60 10.81
N ARG A 2 -0.66 -7.64 10.44
CA ARG A 2 0.17 -6.87 11.38
C ARG A 2 -0.15 -5.40 11.24
N VAL A 3 -0.25 -4.69 12.37
CA VAL A 3 -0.58 -3.26 12.41
C VAL A 3 0.57 -2.52 13.07
N GLU A 4 1.11 -1.55 12.37
CA GLU A 4 2.20 -0.71 12.83
C GLU A 4 1.78 0.76 12.78
N ARG A 5 2.39 1.56 13.66
CA ARG A 5 2.27 3.01 13.61
C ARG A 5 3.56 3.59 13.05
N TRP A 6 3.44 4.49 12.09
CA TRP A 6 4.58 5.26 11.62
C TRP A 6 5.08 6.17 12.74
N SER A 7 6.31 5.94 13.21
CA SER A 7 6.97 6.82 14.18
C SER A 7 7.62 8.00 13.46
N TRP A 8 7.43 9.21 13.95
CA TRP A 8 8.08 10.42 13.44
C TRP A 8 9.42 10.71 14.12
N GLU A 9 9.79 9.94 15.14
CA GLU A 9 11.06 10.08 15.86
C GLU A 9 12.24 9.55 15.02
N GLY A 10 12.52 10.21 13.90
CA GLY A 10 13.68 9.93 13.04
C GLY A 10 13.40 10.12 11.55
N PRO A 11 14.46 10.12 10.71
CA PRO A 11 14.28 10.22 9.27
C PRO A 11 13.48 9.03 8.74
N ALA A 12 12.72 9.23 7.65
CA ALA A 12 11.86 8.20 7.06
C ALA A 12 12.62 6.93 6.62
N GLY A 13 13.93 7.02 6.34
CA GLY A 13 14.79 5.87 6.03
C GLY A 13 14.92 4.85 7.16
N PRO A 14 15.34 5.24 8.38
CA PRO A 14 15.28 4.41 9.57
C PRO A 14 13.93 3.74 9.84
N ASN A 15 12.81 4.47 9.71
CA ASN A 15 11.46 3.89 9.90
C ASN A 15 11.19 2.74 8.92
N LEU A 16 11.53 2.94 7.64
CA LEU A 16 11.41 1.89 6.63
C LEU A 16 12.28 0.66 6.95
N ARG A 17 13.49 0.87 7.48
CA ARG A 17 14.34 -0.25 7.91
C ARG A 17 13.76 -1.01 9.10
N GLY A 18 13.10 -0.31 10.02
CA GLY A 18 12.36 -0.94 11.13
C GLY A 18 11.25 -1.86 10.66
N LEU A 19 10.59 -1.54 9.54
CA LEU A 19 9.54 -2.37 8.95
C LEU A 19 10.07 -3.57 8.15
N ALA A 20 11.36 -3.62 7.82
CA ALA A 20 11.92 -4.64 6.93
C ALA A 20 11.61 -6.09 7.36
N PRO A 21 11.70 -6.49 8.65
CA PRO A 21 11.35 -7.84 9.08
C PRO A 21 9.87 -8.20 8.84
N LEU A 22 8.97 -7.21 8.97
CA LEU A 22 7.54 -7.40 8.74
C LEU A 22 7.21 -7.53 7.26
N LEU A 23 7.96 -6.82 6.43
CA LEU A 23 7.77 -6.72 4.99
C LEU A 23 8.46 -7.86 4.20
N ALA A 24 9.31 -8.65 4.86
CA ALA A 24 10.02 -9.78 4.27
C ALA A 24 9.16 -11.05 4.13
N GLU A 25 8.04 -11.14 4.85
CA GLU A 25 7.14 -12.30 4.81
C GLU A 25 5.83 -11.99 4.08
N PRO A 26 5.21 -12.99 3.41
CA PRO A 26 3.87 -12.85 2.87
C PRO A 26 2.86 -12.54 3.97
N GLY A 27 1.96 -11.61 3.72
CA GLY A 27 0.97 -11.19 4.69
C GLY A 27 0.38 -9.83 4.36
N LEU A 28 -0.39 -9.29 5.30
CA LEU A 28 -0.94 -7.95 5.24
C LEU A 28 -0.31 -7.11 6.36
N VAL A 29 0.34 -6.01 5.98
CA VAL A 29 0.96 -5.05 6.90
C VAL A 29 0.26 -3.71 6.73
N ILE A 30 -0.40 -3.26 7.80
CA ILE A 30 -1.09 -1.98 7.87
C ILE A 30 -0.18 -1.01 8.60
N VAL A 31 0.09 0.14 7.98
CA VAL A 31 0.86 1.22 8.58
C VAL A 31 -0.03 2.44 8.71
N ARG A 32 -0.21 2.89 9.96
CA ARG A 32 -0.95 4.10 10.29
C ARG A 32 -0.01 5.29 10.31
N PHE A 33 -0.25 6.22 9.40
CA PHE A 33 0.46 7.48 9.31
C PHE A 33 -0.34 8.51 10.11
N GLY A 34 0.23 8.91 11.25
CA GLY A 34 -0.33 9.94 12.14
C GLY A 34 0.58 11.15 12.23
N GLU A 35 -0.04 12.31 12.43
CA GLU A 35 0.54 13.66 12.54
C GLU A 35 1.38 14.18 11.35
N ARG A 36 1.30 15.50 11.16
CA ARG A 36 1.91 16.26 10.06
C ARG A 36 3.42 16.38 10.28
N ASP A 37 4.19 15.57 9.56
CA ASP A 37 5.64 15.80 9.41
C ASP A 37 5.91 16.95 8.42
N GLY A 38 6.25 18.12 8.96
CA GLY A 38 6.70 19.29 8.20
C GLY A 38 8.18 19.28 7.81
N GLY A 39 8.95 18.22 8.11
CA GLY A 39 10.40 18.23 7.86
C GLY A 39 11.10 16.88 7.96
N GLY A 40 12.14 16.71 7.13
CA GLY A 40 13.01 15.54 7.10
C GLY A 40 13.71 15.39 5.75
N ASP A 41 14.87 14.71 5.73
CA ASP A 41 15.56 14.39 4.49
C ASP A 41 14.67 13.50 3.60
N GLY A 42 14.73 13.72 2.29
CA GLY A 42 13.98 12.90 1.34
C GLY A 42 14.34 11.42 1.42
N VAL A 43 13.37 10.54 1.19
CA VAL A 43 13.61 9.08 1.21
C VAL A 43 14.40 8.66 -0.03
N PRO A 44 15.63 8.14 0.11
CA PRO A 44 16.37 7.62 -1.03
C PRO A 44 15.63 6.43 -1.63
N ARG A 45 15.67 6.28 -2.96
CA ARG A 45 15.01 5.17 -3.67
C ARG A 45 15.33 3.80 -3.07
N ARG A 46 16.59 3.56 -2.69
CA ARG A 46 17.02 2.30 -2.07
C ARG A 46 16.37 2.02 -0.71
N ALA A 47 16.07 3.05 0.07
CA ALA A 47 15.33 2.88 1.33
C ALA A 47 13.86 2.56 1.05
N LEU A 48 13.28 3.19 0.02
CA LEU A 48 11.90 2.95 -0.42
C LEU A 48 11.69 1.52 -0.98
N GLU A 49 12.74 0.87 -1.49
CA GLU A 49 12.65 -0.51 -2.00
C GLU A 49 12.14 -1.51 -0.96
N VAL A 50 12.46 -1.32 0.32
CA VAL A 50 11.92 -2.16 1.41
C VAL A 50 10.39 -2.14 1.41
N TRP A 51 9.79 -0.99 1.08
CA TRP A 51 8.36 -0.79 0.97
C TRP A 51 7.80 -1.29 -0.36
N THR A 52 8.37 -0.83 -1.48
CA THR A 52 7.81 -1.07 -2.82
C THR A 52 8.14 -2.45 -3.41
N ALA A 53 9.09 -3.18 -2.82
CA ALA A 53 9.43 -4.55 -3.17
C ALA A 53 9.15 -5.53 -2.02
N SER A 54 8.28 -5.14 -1.07
CA SER A 54 7.85 -6.00 0.04
C SER A 54 7.15 -7.27 -0.46
N ARG A 55 7.33 -8.38 0.29
CA ARG A 55 6.58 -9.63 0.14
C ARG A 55 5.21 -9.58 0.82
N ALA A 56 4.98 -8.63 1.72
CA ALA A 56 3.68 -8.33 2.30
C ALA A 56 2.89 -7.34 1.42
N VAL A 57 1.57 -7.47 1.41
CA VAL A 57 0.68 -6.45 0.87
C VAL A 57 0.68 -5.29 1.85
N THR A 58 1.06 -4.11 1.39
CA THR A 58 1.17 -2.93 2.25
C THR A 58 -0.08 -2.06 2.17
N VAL A 59 -0.58 -1.67 3.34
CA VAL A 59 -1.73 -0.77 3.48
C VAL A 59 -1.28 0.48 4.21
N ALA A 60 -1.45 1.65 3.60
CA ALA A 60 -1.29 2.92 4.28
C ALA A 60 -2.66 3.45 4.72
N VAL A 61 -2.75 3.87 5.98
CA VAL A 61 -3.90 4.59 6.52
C VAL A 61 -3.43 5.96 6.96
N ILE A 62 -3.98 7.02 6.37
CA ILE A 62 -3.61 8.40 6.68
C ILE A 62 -4.70 9.00 7.57
N GLY A 63 -4.33 9.39 8.78
CA GLY A 63 -5.25 9.96 9.77
C GLY A 63 -5.78 11.34 9.41
N GLU A 64 -6.77 11.82 10.18
CA GLU A 64 -7.46 13.10 9.96
C GLU A 64 -6.51 14.31 9.93
N ALA A 65 -5.40 14.25 10.68
CA ALA A 65 -4.36 15.29 10.68
C ALA A 65 -3.72 15.52 9.29
N GLY A 66 -3.89 14.59 8.36
CA GLY A 66 -3.27 14.64 7.04
C GLY A 66 -1.80 14.23 7.05
N LEU A 67 -1.14 14.41 5.91
CA LEU A 67 0.25 14.00 5.71
C LEU A 67 0.98 14.95 4.76
N ALA A 68 2.26 15.20 5.04
CA ALA A 68 3.13 16.09 4.28
C ALA A 68 4.53 15.46 4.14
N GLY A 69 5.42 16.12 3.40
CA GLY A 69 6.85 15.81 3.42
C GLY A 69 7.22 14.39 2.91
N PRO A 70 8.33 13.81 3.37
CA PRO A 70 8.83 12.52 2.88
C PRO A 70 7.90 11.33 3.12
N SER A 71 7.17 11.34 4.25
CA SER A 71 6.23 10.27 4.61
C SER A 71 5.04 10.22 3.66
N LEU A 72 4.62 11.35 3.07
CA LEU A 72 3.57 11.39 2.04
C LEU A 72 3.92 10.49 0.85
N GLY A 73 5.13 10.59 0.31
CA GLY A 73 5.57 9.76 -0.80
C GLY A 73 5.63 8.27 -0.45
N VAL A 74 6.00 7.94 0.79
CA VAL A 74 6.03 6.54 1.29
C VAL A 74 4.62 5.97 1.40
N ALA A 75 3.70 6.69 2.06
CA ALA A 75 2.32 6.27 2.25
C ALA A 75 1.64 6.02 0.90
N LEU A 76 1.78 6.95 -0.05
CA LEU A 76 1.19 6.81 -1.38
C LEU A 76 1.84 5.74 -2.26
N CYS A 77 2.98 5.17 -1.84
CA CYS A 77 3.63 4.04 -2.52
C CYS A 77 3.13 2.67 -2.01
N ALA A 78 2.22 2.63 -1.03
CA ALA A 78 1.59 1.40 -0.56
C ALA A 78 0.75 0.72 -1.65
N ASP A 79 0.43 -0.56 -1.48
CA ASP A 79 -0.48 -1.27 -2.39
C ASP A 79 -1.91 -0.76 -2.26
N LEU A 80 -2.36 -0.53 -1.01
CA LEU A 80 -3.64 0.08 -0.70
C LEU A 80 -3.43 1.34 0.13
N VAL A 81 -4.22 2.38 -0.16
CA VAL A 81 -4.13 3.68 0.51
C VAL A 81 -5.53 4.11 0.90
N TYR A 82 -5.75 4.31 2.20
CA TYR A 82 -6.98 4.81 2.79
C TYR A 82 -6.73 6.13 3.50
N LEU A 83 -7.68 7.05 3.36
CA LEU A 83 -7.66 8.32 4.07
C LEU A 83 -8.83 8.39 5.03
N VAL A 84 -8.57 8.77 6.27
CA VAL A 84 -9.65 9.11 7.20
C VAL A 84 -10.36 10.36 6.69
N ALA A 85 -11.67 10.42 6.89
CA ALA A 85 -12.47 11.61 6.56
C ALA A 85 -11.82 12.88 7.15
N GLY A 86 -11.69 13.93 6.33
CA GLY A 86 -11.03 15.18 6.72
C GLY A 86 -9.51 15.20 6.48
N ALA A 87 -8.86 14.07 6.19
CA ALA A 87 -7.43 14.04 5.89
C ALA A 87 -7.07 14.88 4.65
N GLY A 88 -5.93 15.58 4.74
CA GLY A 88 -5.34 16.35 3.65
C GLY A 88 -3.94 15.87 3.28
N LEU A 89 -3.63 15.84 1.99
CA LEU A 89 -2.30 15.55 1.46
C LEU A 89 -1.63 16.85 1.03
N GLU A 90 -0.60 17.28 1.74
CA GLU A 90 0.06 18.55 1.50
C GLU A 90 1.15 18.39 0.44
N LEU A 91 0.97 19.11 -0.68
CA LEU A 91 1.93 19.11 -1.76
C LEU A 91 3.10 20.05 -1.45
N PRO A 92 4.31 19.76 -1.98
CA PRO A 92 5.40 20.71 -1.97
C PRO A 92 4.97 22.05 -2.59
N ALA A 93 5.37 23.16 -1.97
CA ALA A 93 5.07 24.50 -2.43
C ALA A 93 6.35 25.26 -2.84
N GLY A 94 6.21 26.26 -3.73
CA GLY A 94 7.31 27.09 -4.20
C GLY A 94 8.27 26.35 -5.14
N ALA A 95 9.56 26.66 -5.05
CA ALA A 95 10.60 26.04 -5.89
C ALA A 95 11.03 24.63 -5.40
N ALA A 96 10.31 24.03 -4.46
CA ALA A 96 10.64 22.73 -3.91
C ALA A 96 10.37 21.61 -4.94
N VAL A 97 11.40 20.86 -5.29
CA VAL A 97 11.26 19.71 -6.20
C VAL A 97 10.52 18.58 -5.48
N PRO A 98 9.42 18.04 -6.04
CA PRO A 98 8.74 16.89 -5.46
C PRO A 98 9.68 15.71 -5.28
N GLN A 99 9.60 15.06 -4.12
CA GLN A 99 10.50 13.97 -3.79
C GLN A 99 10.29 12.74 -4.70
N PRO A 100 11.33 11.92 -4.97
CA PRO A 100 11.23 10.78 -5.87
C PRO A 100 10.10 9.80 -5.53
N ALA A 101 9.84 9.55 -4.24
CA ALA A 101 8.75 8.68 -3.79
C ALA A 101 7.36 9.24 -4.19
N LEU A 102 7.17 10.55 -4.01
CA LEU A 102 5.93 11.23 -4.39
C LEU A 102 5.72 11.22 -5.91
N LEU A 103 6.79 11.42 -6.70
CA LEU A 103 6.74 11.32 -8.17
C LEU A 103 6.41 9.89 -8.63
N LEU A 104 6.94 8.86 -7.95
CA LEU A 104 6.63 7.46 -8.23
C LEU A 104 5.14 7.16 -7.98
N ALA A 105 4.63 7.58 -6.82
CA ALA A 105 3.21 7.44 -6.49
C ALA A 105 2.31 8.17 -7.49
N ALA A 106 2.64 9.42 -7.82
CA ALA A 106 1.90 10.21 -8.79
C ALA A 106 1.85 9.55 -10.19
N ARG A 107 2.97 8.94 -10.61
CA ARG A 107 3.04 8.23 -11.89
C ARG A 107 2.17 6.97 -11.89
N ARG A 108 2.10 6.24 -10.78
CA ARG A 108 1.23 5.07 -10.61
C ARG A 108 -0.26 5.44 -10.62
N ALA A 109 -0.62 6.56 -9.99
CA ALA A 109 -1.99 7.09 -9.99
C ALA A 109 -2.43 7.64 -11.36
N GLY A 110 -1.48 7.99 -12.23
CA GLY A 110 -1.72 8.33 -13.62
C GLY A 110 -1.60 9.81 -13.96
N PRO A 111 -1.85 10.21 -15.23
CA PRO A 111 -1.47 11.53 -15.74
C PRO A 111 -2.12 12.71 -15.01
N ARG A 112 -3.34 12.55 -14.50
CA ARG A 112 -4.06 13.61 -13.76
C ARG A 112 -3.41 13.86 -12.40
N ALA A 113 -3.17 12.80 -11.62
CA ALA A 113 -2.45 12.90 -10.36
C ALA A 113 -1.03 13.44 -10.55
N PHE A 114 -0.31 12.96 -11.58
CA PHE A 114 1.03 13.44 -11.89
C PHE A 114 1.06 14.95 -12.15
N ARG A 115 0.15 15.48 -12.96
CA ARG A 115 0.05 16.93 -13.17
C ARG A 115 -0.34 17.68 -11.90
N ARG A 116 -1.29 17.16 -11.12
CA ARG A 116 -1.74 17.78 -9.86
C ARG A 116 -0.60 17.92 -8.84
N ILE A 117 0.28 16.91 -8.76
CA ILE A 117 1.42 16.87 -7.84
C ILE A 117 2.61 17.71 -8.35
N VAL A 118 2.90 17.67 -9.65
CA VAL A 118 4.09 18.33 -10.21
C VAL A 118 3.88 19.81 -10.47
N LEU A 119 2.67 20.21 -10.86
CA LEU A 119 2.35 21.58 -11.28
C LEU A 119 1.43 22.31 -10.30
N GLY A 120 0.90 21.60 -9.30
CA GLY A 120 0.01 22.17 -8.31
C GLY A 120 0.70 22.34 -6.97
N GLU A 121 0.07 23.16 -6.13
CA GLU A 121 0.48 23.40 -4.74
C GLU A 121 -0.73 23.17 -3.81
N GLY A 122 -0.53 23.38 -2.51
CA GLY A 122 -1.58 23.32 -1.51
C GLY A 122 -1.95 21.90 -1.08
N VAL A 123 -3.19 21.73 -0.63
CA VAL A 123 -3.67 20.48 -0.04
C VAL A 123 -4.61 19.77 -1.02
N ILE A 124 -4.40 18.47 -1.23
CA ILE A 124 -5.37 17.58 -1.87
C ILE A 124 -6.23 16.96 -0.76
N GLY A 125 -7.54 17.24 -0.78
CA GLY A 125 -8.48 16.65 0.19
C GLY A 125 -8.76 15.17 -0.10
N ALA A 126 -9.26 14.43 0.89
CA ALA A 126 -9.46 12.99 0.78
C ALA A 126 -10.30 12.53 -0.44
N GLU A 127 -11.43 13.20 -0.70
CA GLU A 127 -12.29 12.91 -1.85
C GLU A 127 -11.60 13.21 -3.20
N GLU A 128 -10.78 14.26 -3.25
CA GLU A 128 -9.99 14.58 -4.44
C GLU A 128 -8.91 13.52 -4.66
N ALA A 129 -8.25 13.07 -3.59
CA ALA A 129 -7.21 12.04 -3.65
C ALA A 129 -7.76 10.73 -4.24
N VAL A 130 -8.98 10.32 -3.87
CA VAL A 130 -9.65 9.15 -4.46
C VAL A 130 -9.95 9.38 -5.94
N LYS A 131 -10.52 10.53 -6.32
CA LYS A 131 -10.81 10.87 -7.73
C LYS A 131 -9.57 10.91 -8.62
N LEU A 132 -8.42 11.27 -8.04
CA LEU A 132 -7.12 11.30 -8.71
C LEU A 132 -6.45 9.93 -8.79
N GLY A 133 -6.94 8.92 -8.07
CA GLY A 133 -6.31 7.60 -7.98
C GLY A 133 -5.10 7.55 -7.05
N LEU A 134 -4.92 8.56 -6.19
CA LEU A 134 -3.89 8.57 -5.14
C LEU A 134 -4.31 7.73 -3.93
N ALA A 135 -5.62 7.50 -3.79
CA ALA A 135 -6.23 6.75 -2.70
C ALA A 135 -7.33 5.82 -3.19
N HIS A 136 -7.59 4.76 -2.44
CA HIS A 136 -8.59 3.74 -2.79
C HIS A 136 -9.96 4.08 -2.21
N ALA A 137 -10.01 4.58 -0.98
CA ALA A 137 -11.26 5.01 -0.35
C ALA A 137 -11.01 6.02 0.78
N VAL A 138 -12.06 6.78 1.08
CA VAL A 138 -12.19 7.52 2.34
C VAL A 138 -12.85 6.60 3.37
N VAL A 139 -12.30 6.53 4.57
CA VAL A 139 -12.79 5.70 5.68
C VAL A 139 -13.20 6.56 6.87
N ALA A 140 -14.11 6.06 7.70
CA ALA A 140 -14.62 6.79 8.86
C ALA A 140 -13.58 6.93 9.99
N GLY A 141 -12.64 5.97 10.08
CA GLY A 141 -11.57 5.97 11.07
C GLY A 141 -10.48 4.96 10.72
N GLU A 142 -9.44 4.89 11.55
CA GLU A 142 -8.24 4.08 11.28
C GLU A 142 -8.41 2.56 11.53
N GLU A 143 -9.50 2.16 12.19
CA GLU A 143 -9.77 0.77 12.60
C GLU A 143 -10.66 0.01 11.60
N GLU A 144 -11.61 0.70 10.97
CA GLU A 144 -12.58 0.08 10.05
C GLU A 144 -12.11 0.22 8.60
N LEU A 145 -11.25 -0.72 8.18
CA LEU A 145 -10.70 -0.74 6.83
C LEU A 145 -11.42 -1.76 5.95
N PRO A 146 -11.77 -1.41 4.69
CA PRO A 146 -12.42 -2.32 3.74
C PRO A 146 -11.41 -3.30 3.14
N LEU A 147 -10.75 -4.07 3.99
CA LEU A 147 -9.70 -5.01 3.61
C LEU A 147 -10.29 -6.34 3.13
N PRO A 148 -9.60 -7.06 2.23
CA PRO A 148 -9.98 -8.40 1.83
C PRO A 148 -9.61 -9.42 2.91
N VAL A 149 -10.22 -9.32 4.10
CA VAL A 149 -9.84 -10.10 5.31
C VAL A 149 -10.10 -11.61 5.12
N ALA A 150 -10.98 -12.00 4.20
CA ALA A 150 -11.31 -13.40 3.90
C ALA A 150 -10.65 -13.94 2.62
N GLY A 151 -9.67 -13.22 2.04
CA GLY A 151 -9.00 -13.62 0.80
C GLY A 151 -7.82 -14.55 1.02
N SER A 152 -7.52 -15.38 0.01
CA SER A 152 -6.26 -16.15 -0.04
C SER A 152 -5.06 -15.20 -0.03
N LEU A 153 -4.17 -15.33 0.96
CA LEU A 153 -2.94 -14.55 1.04
C LEU A 153 -2.01 -14.84 -0.15
N ALA A 154 -1.99 -16.08 -0.65
CA ALA A 154 -1.23 -16.45 -1.82
C ALA A 154 -1.76 -15.73 -3.07
N ALA A 155 -3.08 -15.68 -3.26
CA ALA A 155 -3.71 -14.97 -4.37
C ALA A 155 -3.48 -13.45 -4.29
N LEU A 156 -3.61 -12.86 -3.10
CA LEU A 156 -3.35 -11.43 -2.88
C LEU A 156 -1.90 -11.07 -3.18
N THR A 157 -0.97 -11.87 -2.68
CA THR A 157 0.48 -11.71 -2.90
C THR A 157 0.82 -11.84 -4.39
N ALA A 158 0.29 -12.88 -5.05
CA ALA A 158 0.49 -13.11 -6.48
C ALA A 158 -0.08 -11.98 -7.35
N GLY A 159 -1.30 -11.51 -7.05
CA GLY A 159 -1.93 -10.39 -7.76
C GLY A 159 -1.13 -9.10 -7.63
N ARG A 160 -0.65 -8.79 -6.41
CA ARG A 160 0.24 -7.65 -6.18
C ARG A 160 1.55 -7.77 -6.97
N ASP A 161 2.19 -8.93 -6.95
CA ASP A 161 3.48 -9.12 -7.64
C ASP A 161 3.33 -8.98 -9.16
N LEU A 162 2.23 -9.49 -9.72
CA LEU A 162 1.86 -9.27 -11.12
C LEU A 162 1.71 -7.78 -11.42
N LEU A 163 0.95 -7.04 -10.59
CA LEU A 163 0.75 -5.59 -10.74
C LEU A 163 2.09 -4.83 -10.70
N ARG A 164 2.97 -5.17 -9.75
CA ARG A 164 4.27 -4.51 -9.55
C ARG A 164 5.30 -4.86 -10.63
N SER A 165 5.19 -6.03 -11.27
CA SER A 165 6.15 -6.48 -12.28
C SER A 165 6.26 -5.51 -13.47
N GLY A 166 5.17 -4.79 -13.79
CA GLY A 166 5.08 -3.96 -14.98
C GLY A 166 5.26 -4.76 -16.29
N ALA A 167 5.15 -6.09 -16.22
CA ALA A 167 5.28 -6.95 -17.38
C ALA A 167 4.17 -6.64 -18.40
N SER A 168 4.50 -6.74 -19.68
CA SER A 168 3.55 -6.52 -20.77
C SER A 168 3.76 -7.57 -21.88
N GLY A 169 2.75 -7.76 -22.72
CA GLY A 169 2.79 -8.70 -23.84
C GLY A 169 2.94 -10.16 -23.39
N THR A 170 3.72 -10.94 -24.14
CA THR A 170 3.88 -12.39 -23.90
C THR A 170 4.55 -12.70 -22.56
N GLY A 171 5.44 -11.83 -22.08
CA GLY A 171 6.07 -11.98 -20.77
C GLY A 171 5.06 -11.85 -19.62
N ALA A 172 4.07 -10.96 -19.75
CA ALA A 172 3.00 -10.83 -18.76
C ALA A 172 2.14 -12.10 -18.69
N LEU A 173 1.76 -12.67 -19.84
CA LEU A 173 0.96 -13.90 -19.91
C LEU A 173 1.70 -15.10 -19.29
N ALA A 174 3.01 -15.20 -19.50
CA ALA A 174 3.83 -16.25 -18.91
C ALA A 174 3.91 -16.11 -17.39
N LEU A 175 4.12 -14.88 -16.89
CA LEU A 175 4.16 -14.59 -15.45
C LEU A 175 2.80 -14.84 -14.79
N GLU A 176 1.71 -14.42 -15.42
CA GLU A 176 0.33 -14.67 -15.00
C GLU A 176 0.06 -16.18 -14.91
N SER A 177 0.40 -16.94 -15.96
CA SER A 177 0.23 -18.40 -15.98
C SER A 177 1.02 -19.09 -14.86
N ALA A 178 2.25 -18.63 -14.58
CA ALA A 178 3.06 -19.16 -13.49
C ALA A 178 2.46 -18.83 -12.11
N ALA A 179 2.03 -17.58 -11.90
CA ALA A 179 1.39 -17.13 -10.68
C ALA A 179 0.10 -17.93 -10.39
N PHE A 180 -0.76 -18.13 -11.39
CA PHE A 180 -1.95 -18.97 -11.25
C PHE A 180 -1.59 -20.39 -10.82
N ARG A 181 -0.63 -21.05 -11.49
CA ARG A 181 -0.23 -22.41 -11.13
C ARG A 181 0.26 -22.53 -9.68
N LEU A 182 0.98 -21.53 -9.19
CA LEU A 182 1.44 -21.50 -7.79
C LEU A 182 0.28 -21.37 -6.80
N VAL A 183 -0.68 -20.49 -7.08
CA VAL A 183 -1.89 -20.34 -6.25
C VAL A 183 -2.74 -21.63 -6.27
N PHE A 184 -2.90 -22.25 -7.44
CA PHE A 184 -3.62 -23.52 -7.59
C PHE A 184 -2.95 -24.67 -6.82
N ALA A 185 -1.62 -24.76 -6.87
CA ALA A 185 -0.87 -25.78 -6.14
C ALA A 185 -1.01 -25.62 -4.61
N GLY A 186 -1.28 -24.42 -4.11
CA GLY A 186 -1.57 -24.16 -2.70
C GLY A 186 -2.95 -24.64 -2.23
N GLY A 187 -3.85 -25.06 -3.14
CA GLY A 187 -5.18 -25.56 -2.80
C GLY A 187 -6.25 -24.47 -2.61
N ASP A 188 -5.87 -23.20 -2.61
CA ASP A 188 -6.78 -22.07 -2.38
C ASP A 188 -7.95 -22.02 -3.38
N PRO A 189 -7.78 -22.22 -4.69
CA PRO A 189 -8.93 -22.18 -5.61
C PRO A 189 -9.98 -23.27 -5.33
N ASN A 190 -9.55 -24.46 -4.87
CA ASN A 190 -10.47 -25.55 -4.52
C ASN A 190 -11.31 -25.18 -3.29
N GLU A 191 -10.67 -24.62 -2.26
CA GLU A 191 -11.38 -24.15 -1.07
C GLU A 191 -12.30 -22.97 -1.39
N GLY A 192 -11.84 -22.00 -2.18
CA GLY A 192 -12.65 -20.87 -2.60
C GLY A 192 -13.91 -21.30 -3.36
N ALA A 193 -13.77 -22.24 -4.30
CA ALA A 193 -14.88 -22.80 -5.04
C ALA A 193 -15.86 -23.58 -4.13
N ARG A 194 -15.33 -24.42 -3.22
CA ARG A 194 -16.14 -25.19 -2.27
C ARG A 194 -16.93 -24.27 -1.34
N ALA A 195 -16.27 -23.31 -0.71
CA ALA A 195 -16.89 -22.36 0.21
C ALA A 195 -17.98 -21.52 -0.45
N PHE A 196 -17.75 -21.12 -1.71
CA PHE A 196 -18.75 -20.43 -2.53
C PHE A 196 -20.00 -21.30 -2.77
N LEU A 197 -19.82 -22.55 -3.20
CA LEU A 197 -20.92 -23.49 -3.42
C LEU A 197 -21.70 -23.79 -2.13
N GLU A 198 -20.99 -23.90 -1.01
CA GLU A 198 -21.54 -24.16 0.32
C GLU A 198 -22.07 -22.89 1.02
N ARG A 199 -21.92 -21.70 0.41
CA ARG A 199 -22.32 -20.39 0.96
C ARG A 199 -21.77 -20.12 2.37
N ARG A 200 -20.52 -20.52 2.60
CA ARG A 200 -19.78 -20.26 3.84
C ARG A 200 -18.52 -19.44 3.56
N PRO A 201 -17.92 -18.81 4.59
CA PRO A 201 -16.59 -18.23 4.45
C PRO A 201 -15.55 -19.29 4.06
N PRO A 202 -14.60 -18.97 3.16
CA PRO A 202 -13.49 -19.88 2.84
C PRO A 202 -12.49 -19.97 3.99
N ASP A 203 -11.88 -21.15 4.14
CA ASP A 203 -10.83 -21.44 5.11
C ASP A 203 -9.50 -21.73 4.41
N PHE A 204 -8.72 -20.69 4.14
CA PHE A 204 -7.41 -20.78 3.47
C PHE A 204 -6.25 -21.16 4.42
N GLY A 205 -6.53 -21.73 5.60
CA GLY A 205 -5.51 -22.33 6.47
C GLY A 205 -4.55 -21.37 7.17
N ALA A 206 -4.76 -20.05 7.09
CA ALA A 206 -3.90 -19.06 7.75
C ALA A 206 -4.10 -18.93 9.28
N LYS A 207 -4.85 -19.85 9.91
CA LYS A 207 -5.20 -19.74 11.34
C LYS A 207 -4.11 -20.20 12.32
N ASP A 208 -3.07 -20.90 11.89
CA ASP A 208 -2.15 -21.57 12.84
C ASP A 208 -0.84 -20.82 13.17
N GLU A 209 -0.56 -19.64 12.59
CA GLU A 209 0.64 -18.85 12.93
C GLU A 209 0.35 -17.46 13.55
N ILE A 210 -0.92 -17.06 13.64
CA ILE A 210 -1.29 -15.70 14.10
C ILE A 210 -1.51 -15.65 15.62
N ASP A 211 -1.61 -16.79 16.32
CA ASP A 211 -1.85 -16.86 17.77
C ASP A 211 -0.65 -17.39 18.58
N ARG A 212 0.56 -17.38 17.99
CA ARG A 212 1.81 -17.71 18.70
C ARG A 212 2.96 -16.82 18.22
N SER A 213 3.05 -15.60 18.73
CA SER A 213 4.30 -14.83 18.97
C SER A 213 3.97 -13.47 19.54
#